data_AF-A0A0A9G9A8-F1
#
_entry.id   AF-A0A0A9G9A8-F1
#
_cell.length_a   1.000
_cell.length_b   1.000
_cell.length_c   1.000
_cell.angle_alpha   90.00
_cell.angle_beta   90.00
_cell.angle_gamma   90.00
#
_symmetry.space_group_name_H-M   'P 1'
#
loop_
_entity.id
_entity.type
_entity.pdbx_description
1 polymer ?
#
loop_
_entity_poly.entity_id
_entity_poly.type
_entity_poly.pdbx_seq_one_letter_code
_entity_poly.pdbx_strand_id
1 'polypeptide(L)'
;MNTRRDNPRGTLWRISAECFNRVVTDEVGQDNANCKSDVNLFRLSRARFWKEVTDVYETFLVGSCGRVLSSDVPSADSVTADETLEMSVLTVFGDDVLKMQKDAPVEVLQRLVNCLDRCASRTGSLPLQTVGLLPLHCSRFSLSCLRMMFSLCSCTVKASSRATVLESSKVSISILMKRCEVILSQFLADENDLGERPLPTVRIEETICVLQELARLIIDIDAANALNIPPYLKKALGGNKSHGRAHILSLLPTFSELVVSREARVRELVQVLLRLISTELGL
;
A
#
# COMPACT_ATOMS: atom_id res chain seq x y z
N MET A 1 -0.43 -9.27 23.05
CA MET A 1 -0.97 -10.29 22.13
C MET A 1 0.19 -11.16 21.69
N ASN A 2 0.11 -12.49 21.76
CA ASN A 2 1.18 -13.35 21.24
C ASN A 2 1.15 -13.29 19.71
N THR A 3 2.21 -12.76 19.12
CA THR A 3 2.37 -12.65 17.67
C THR A 3 3.06 -13.89 17.10
N ARG A 4 3.08 -14.04 15.77
CA ARG A 4 3.89 -15.06 15.08
C ARG A 4 5.36 -15.01 15.54
N ARG A 5 5.86 -13.82 15.88
CA ARG A 5 7.21 -13.61 16.42
C ARG A 5 7.41 -14.25 17.80
N ASP A 6 6.40 -14.22 18.67
CA ASP A 6 6.52 -14.70 20.04
C ASP A 6 6.38 -16.22 20.14
N ASN A 7 5.62 -16.84 19.23
CA ASN A 7 5.49 -18.29 19.15
C ASN A 7 5.17 -18.76 17.71
N PRO A 8 6.18 -18.90 16.84
CA PRO A 8 5.96 -19.22 15.41
C PRO A 8 5.33 -20.60 15.19
N ARG A 9 5.54 -21.54 16.13
CA ARG A 9 4.95 -22.89 16.09
C ARG A 9 3.57 -22.97 16.74
N GLY A 10 3.20 -21.99 17.56
CA GLY A 10 1.91 -21.95 18.22
C GLY A 10 0.78 -21.71 17.23
N THR A 11 -0.32 -22.44 17.35
CA THR A 11 -1.55 -22.17 16.57
C THR A 11 -2.33 -20.98 17.12
N LEU A 12 -2.03 -20.54 18.34
CA LEU A 12 -2.76 -19.48 19.04
C LEU A 12 -2.77 -18.16 18.27
N TRP A 13 -1.64 -17.76 17.66
CA TRP A 13 -1.59 -16.51 16.91
C TRP A 13 -2.46 -16.58 15.64
N ARG A 14 -2.58 -17.76 15.01
CA ARG A 14 -3.45 -17.96 13.85
C ARG A 14 -4.91 -17.76 14.22
N ILE A 15 -5.36 -18.47 15.26
CA ILE A 15 -6.71 -18.35 15.80
C ILE A 15 -6.98 -16.91 16.23
N SER A 16 -6.01 -16.25 16.87
CA SER A 16 -6.14 -14.85 17.30
C SER A 16 -6.33 -13.90 16.12
N ALA A 17 -5.59 -14.08 15.02
CA ALA A 17 -5.71 -13.26 13.82
C ALA A 17 -7.06 -13.49 13.11
N GLU A 18 -7.49 -14.75 12.99
CA GLU A 18 -8.79 -15.10 12.41
C GLU A 18 -9.96 -14.52 13.21
N CYS A 19 -9.92 -14.68 14.54
CA CYS A 19 -10.94 -14.12 15.43
C CYS A 19 -10.94 -12.59 15.37
N PHE A 20 -9.76 -11.96 15.36
CA PHE A 20 -9.64 -10.52 15.25
C PHE A 20 -10.25 -9.99 13.95
N ASN A 21 -9.94 -10.60 12.81
CA ASN A 21 -10.53 -10.21 11.52
C ASN A 21 -12.06 -10.26 11.55
N ARG A 22 -12.64 -11.32 12.12
CA ARG A 22 -14.11 -11.44 12.25
C ARG A 22 -14.70 -10.32 13.10
N VAL A 23 -14.15 -10.12 14.31
CA VAL A 23 -14.62 -9.07 15.23
C VAL A 23 -14.52 -7.68 14.62
N VAL A 24 -13.39 -7.36 13.97
CA VAL A 24 -13.21 -6.04 13.35
C VAL A 24 -14.16 -5.85 12.17
N THR A 25 -14.36 -6.86 11.34
CA THR A 25 -15.28 -6.77 10.20
C THR A 25 -16.72 -6.52 10.67
N ASP A 26 -17.15 -7.25 11.71
CA ASP A 26 -18.49 -7.08 12.30
C ASP A 26 -18.66 -5.66 12.89
N GLU A 27 -17.66 -5.15 13.63
CA GLU A 27 -17.70 -3.83 14.27
C GLU A 27 -17.53 -2.64 13.30
N VAL A 28 -16.85 -2.83 12.17
CA VAL A 28 -16.76 -1.81 11.11
C VAL A 28 -18.02 -1.79 10.25
N GLY A 29 -18.64 -2.96 10.03
CA GLY A 29 -19.85 -3.13 9.22
C GLY A 29 -21.15 -2.65 9.89
N GLN A 30 -21.19 -2.49 11.21
CA GLN A 30 -22.39 -2.02 11.92
C GLN A 30 -22.82 -0.61 11.47
N ASP A 31 -24.03 -0.51 10.92
CA ASP A 31 -24.66 0.79 10.62
C ASP A 31 -25.26 1.39 11.90
N ASN A 32 -24.91 2.66 12.17
CA ASN A 32 -25.20 3.40 13.39
C ASN A 32 -26.69 3.79 13.58
N ALA A 33 -27.63 2.89 13.33
CA ALA A 33 -29.06 3.18 13.41
C ALA A 33 -29.59 3.42 14.84
N ASN A 34 -28.86 2.97 15.87
CA ASN A 34 -29.37 2.90 17.25
C ASN A 34 -28.80 3.91 18.26
N CYS A 35 -27.82 4.74 17.92
CA CYS A 35 -27.18 5.64 18.91
C CYS A 35 -27.78 7.06 18.88
N LYS A 36 -29.04 7.21 19.32
CA LYS A 36 -29.72 8.53 19.38
C LYS A 36 -29.54 9.27 20.72
N SER A 37 -29.01 8.63 21.76
CA SER A 37 -29.05 9.20 23.12
C SER A 37 -27.76 9.88 23.61
N ASP A 38 -26.57 9.63 23.03
CA ASP A 38 -25.36 10.38 23.41
C ASP A 38 -24.25 10.38 22.31
N VAL A 39 -24.32 11.36 21.41
CA VAL A 39 -23.40 11.51 20.26
C VAL A 39 -21.94 11.68 20.70
N ASN A 40 -21.70 12.33 21.84
CA ASN A 40 -20.34 12.60 22.32
C ASN A 40 -19.69 11.33 22.87
N LEU A 41 -20.43 10.54 23.64
CA LEU A 41 -19.95 9.26 24.16
C LEU A 41 -19.65 8.27 23.02
N PHE A 42 -20.48 8.27 21.98
CA PHE A 42 -20.28 7.48 20.77
C PHE A 42 -19.01 7.87 20.00
N ARG A 43 -18.74 9.17 19.81
CA ARG A 43 -17.50 9.61 19.16
C ARG A 43 -16.25 9.20 19.94
N LEU A 44 -16.29 9.33 21.27
CA LEU A 44 -15.21 8.90 22.15
C LEU A 44 -14.96 7.38 22.09
N SER A 45 -16.03 6.57 22.07
CA SER A 45 -15.90 5.11 21.95
C SER A 45 -15.34 4.72 20.58
N ARG A 46 -15.81 5.33 19.49
CA ARG A 46 -15.27 5.10 18.13
C ARG A 46 -13.81 5.49 18.01
N ALA A 47 -13.40 6.62 18.59
CA ALA A 47 -12.00 7.03 18.58
C ALA A 47 -11.09 6.03 19.32
N ARG A 48 -11.55 5.48 20.47
CA ARG A 48 -10.82 4.42 21.20
C ARG A 48 -10.75 3.13 20.41
N PHE A 49 -11.88 2.69 19.84
CA PHE A 49 -11.93 1.51 18.97
C PHE A 49 -10.91 1.60 17.84
N TRP A 50 -10.91 2.71 17.09
CA TRP A 50 -9.97 2.91 15.98
C TRP A 50 -8.51 2.92 16.43
N LYS A 51 -8.21 3.49 17.60
CA LYS A 51 -6.88 3.45 18.19
C LYS A 51 -6.44 2.01 18.50
N GLU A 52 -7.29 1.22 19.14
CA GLU A 52 -7.00 -0.18 19.48
C GLU A 52 -6.80 -1.04 18.22
N VAL A 53 -7.67 -0.88 17.21
CA VAL A 53 -7.53 -1.55 15.92
C VAL A 53 -6.18 -1.22 15.27
N THR A 54 -5.79 0.06 15.29
CA THR A 54 -4.50 0.51 14.76
C THR A 54 -3.32 -0.11 15.50
N ASP A 55 -3.36 -0.11 16.83
CA ASP A 55 -2.29 -0.67 17.66
C ASP A 55 -2.13 -2.18 17.43
N VAL A 56 -3.23 -2.91 17.22
CA VAL A 56 -3.21 -4.34 16.87
C VAL A 56 -2.60 -4.56 15.49
N TYR A 57 -3.03 -3.84 14.46
CA TYR A 57 -2.47 -4.00 13.10
C TYR A 57 -0.99 -3.62 13.04
N GLU A 58 -0.57 -2.53 13.68
CA GLU A 58 0.85 -2.16 13.76
C GLU A 58 1.67 -3.28 14.44
N THR A 59 1.16 -3.84 15.53
CA THR A 59 1.86 -4.94 16.24
C THR A 59 1.89 -6.23 15.42
N PHE A 60 0.75 -6.62 14.83
CA PHE A 60 0.59 -7.89 14.14
C PHE A 60 1.25 -7.89 12.75
N LEU A 61 0.96 -6.89 11.93
CA LEU A 61 1.49 -6.79 10.58
C LEU A 61 2.95 -6.35 10.61
N VAL A 62 3.31 -5.27 11.29
CA VAL A 62 4.71 -4.78 11.23
C VAL A 62 5.65 -5.63 12.09
N GLY A 63 5.16 -6.22 13.18
CA GLY A 63 5.99 -7.00 14.12
C GLY A 63 6.45 -8.38 13.65
N SER A 64 5.88 -8.92 12.56
CA SER A 64 6.01 -10.35 12.21
C SER A 64 7.02 -10.68 11.10
N CYS A 65 7.60 -9.70 10.39
CA CYS A 65 8.31 -10.00 9.14
C CYS A 65 9.76 -9.53 9.11
N GLY A 66 10.64 -10.43 8.64
CA GLY A 66 12.04 -10.10 8.32
C GLY A 66 13.10 -10.73 9.22
N ARG A 67 12.77 -11.66 10.13
CA ARG A 67 13.79 -12.49 10.79
C ARG A 67 13.75 -13.89 10.23
N VAL A 68 14.94 -14.43 9.96
CA VAL A 68 15.15 -15.86 9.67
C VAL A 68 14.47 -16.64 10.79
N LEU A 69 13.35 -17.29 10.46
CA LEU A 69 12.74 -18.25 11.37
C LEU A 69 13.79 -19.34 11.61
N SER A 70 13.94 -19.74 12.88
CA SER A 70 14.82 -20.78 13.43
C SER A 70 15.28 -21.85 12.43
N SER A 71 16.48 -22.43 12.60
CA SER A 71 17.13 -23.43 11.72
C SER A 71 16.32 -24.68 11.35
N ASP A 72 15.13 -24.86 11.93
CA ASP A 72 14.22 -25.96 11.64
C ASP A 72 13.21 -25.52 10.58
N VAL A 73 13.31 -26.12 9.40
CA VAL A 73 12.44 -25.85 8.26
C VAL A 73 10.98 -26.18 8.64
N PRO A 74 10.06 -25.20 8.67
CA PRO A 74 8.64 -25.47 8.90
C PRO A 74 8.07 -26.34 7.77
N SER A 75 7.05 -27.16 8.06
CA SER A 75 6.42 -27.99 7.03
C SER A 75 5.80 -27.13 5.92
N ALA A 76 5.77 -27.63 4.68
CA ALA A 76 5.18 -26.92 3.55
C ALA A 76 3.72 -26.51 3.82
N ASP A 77 2.95 -27.35 4.51
CA ASP A 77 1.56 -27.07 4.90
C ASP A 77 1.47 -25.90 5.88
N SER A 78 2.39 -25.82 6.85
CA SER A 78 2.41 -24.73 7.82
C SER A 78 2.79 -23.39 7.19
N VAL A 79 3.72 -23.39 6.22
CA VAL A 79 4.09 -22.20 5.46
C VAL A 79 2.92 -21.71 4.62
N THR A 80 2.25 -22.61 3.91
CA THR A 80 1.10 -22.27 3.07
C THR A 80 -0.07 -21.73 3.88
N ALA A 81 -0.34 -22.30 5.05
CA ALA A 81 -1.36 -21.80 5.98
C ALA A 81 -1.03 -20.39 6.49
N ASP A 82 0.24 -20.14 6.83
CA ASP A 82 0.70 -18.82 7.27
C ASP A 82 0.55 -17.78 6.15
N GLU A 83 0.95 -18.10 4.92
CA GLU A 83 0.81 -17.23 3.75
C GLU A 83 -0.66 -16.89 3.47
N THR A 84 -1.53 -17.90 3.53
CA THR A 84 -2.97 -17.72 3.30
C THR A 84 -3.58 -16.82 4.36
N LEU A 85 -3.19 -16.99 5.62
CA LEU A 85 -3.66 -16.16 6.72
C LEU A 85 -3.14 -14.72 6.60
N GLU A 86 -1.86 -14.51 6.28
CA GLU A 86 -1.28 -13.18 6.06
C GLU A 86 -2.05 -12.44 4.96
N MET A 87 -2.33 -13.11 3.84
CA MET A 87 -3.14 -12.54 2.76
C MET A 87 -4.57 -12.23 3.19
N SER A 88 -5.20 -13.11 3.98
CA SER A 88 -6.54 -12.86 4.55
C SER A 88 -6.57 -11.64 5.46
N VAL A 89 -5.58 -11.49 6.35
CA VAL A 89 -5.44 -10.31 7.22
C VAL A 89 -5.23 -9.05 6.40
N LEU A 90 -4.42 -9.09 5.34
CA LEU A 90 -4.23 -7.95 4.43
C LEU A 90 -5.53 -7.57 3.71
N THR A 91 -6.30 -8.55 3.24
CA THR A 91 -7.60 -8.29 2.59
C THR A 91 -8.57 -7.61 3.54
N VAL A 92 -8.76 -8.12 4.76
CA VAL A 92 -9.63 -7.49 5.77
C VAL A 92 -9.13 -6.09 6.13
N PHE A 93 -7.81 -5.94 6.31
CA PHE A 93 -7.19 -4.65 6.60
C PHE A 93 -7.42 -3.61 5.48
N GLY A 94 -7.34 -4.04 4.22
CA GLY A 94 -7.53 -3.16 3.08
C GLY A 94 -8.99 -2.86 2.78
N ASP A 95 -9.81 -3.90 2.65
CA ASP A 95 -11.16 -3.80 2.13
C ASP A 95 -12.17 -3.43 3.22
N ASP A 96 -12.05 -4.00 4.42
CA ASP A 96 -13.02 -3.74 5.49
C ASP A 96 -12.54 -2.57 6.36
N VAL A 97 -11.26 -2.53 6.72
CA VAL A 97 -10.74 -1.52 7.64
C VAL A 97 -10.41 -0.20 6.93
N LEU A 98 -9.61 -0.23 5.86
CA LEU A 98 -9.11 0.98 5.18
C LEU A 98 -10.02 1.56 4.08
N LYS A 99 -11.06 0.84 3.65
CA LYS A 99 -12.09 1.39 2.74
C LYS A 99 -13.42 1.69 3.42
N MET A 100 -13.74 1.05 4.55
CA MET A 100 -15.03 1.23 5.25
C MET A 100 -14.94 1.98 6.59
N GLN A 101 -13.83 2.68 6.86
CA GLN A 101 -13.54 3.45 8.08
C GLN A 101 -14.47 4.64 8.36
N LYS A 102 -15.71 4.37 8.74
CA LYS A 102 -16.65 5.39 9.21
C LYS A 102 -16.18 5.96 10.56
N ASP A 103 -16.13 7.29 10.63
CA ASP A 103 -15.79 8.07 11.84
C ASP A 103 -14.36 7.85 12.40
N ALA A 104 -13.42 7.39 11.59
CA ALA A 104 -12.02 7.28 11.99
C ALA A 104 -11.34 8.66 12.02
N PRO A 105 -10.61 9.04 13.09
CA PRO A 105 -9.77 10.22 13.09
C PRO A 105 -8.71 10.17 11.98
N VAL A 106 -8.36 11.32 11.40
CA VAL A 106 -7.38 11.42 10.31
C VAL A 106 -6.01 10.89 10.74
N GLU A 107 -5.63 11.10 11.99
CA GLU A 107 -4.36 10.61 12.56
C GLU A 107 -4.33 9.08 12.61
N VAL A 108 -5.47 8.44 12.90
CA VAL A 108 -5.61 6.98 12.89
C VAL A 108 -5.48 6.47 11.46
N LEU A 109 -6.19 7.09 10.52
CA LEU A 109 -6.10 6.73 9.10
C LEU A 109 -4.65 6.83 8.59
N GLN A 110 -3.95 7.92 8.92
CA GLN A 110 -2.55 8.10 8.55
C GLN A 110 -1.65 7.00 9.14
N ARG A 111 -1.87 6.61 10.39
CA ARG A 111 -1.14 5.49 11.02
C ARG A 111 -1.41 4.16 10.32
N LEU A 112 -2.67 3.85 10.00
CA LEU A 112 -3.05 2.62 9.29
C LEU A 112 -2.41 2.57 7.89
N VAL A 113 -2.45 3.67 7.14
CA VAL A 113 -1.81 3.73 5.81
C VAL A 113 -0.28 3.61 5.93
N ASN A 114 0.34 4.23 6.94
CA ASN A 114 1.77 4.06 7.21
C ASN A 114 2.12 2.61 7.61
N CYS A 115 1.23 1.92 8.32
CA CYS A 115 1.38 0.50 8.62
C CYS A 115 1.40 -0.34 7.33
N LEU A 116 0.50 -0.05 6.39
CA LEU A 116 0.48 -0.68 5.06
C LEU A 116 1.76 -0.39 4.27
N ASP A 117 2.21 0.86 4.27
CA ASP A 117 3.44 1.32 3.60
C ASP A 117 4.69 0.61 4.13
N ARG A 118 4.81 0.46 5.46
CA ARG A 118 5.90 -0.31 6.08
C ARG A 118 5.89 -1.78 5.67
N CYS A 119 4.71 -2.36 5.45
CA CYS A 119 4.57 -3.72 4.95
C CYS A 119 4.98 -3.82 3.48
N ALA A 120 4.59 -2.84 2.66
CA ALA A 120 4.97 -2.74 1.26
C ALA A 120 6.48 -2.52 1.07
N SER A 121 7.15 -1.87 2.04
CA SER A 121 8.58 -1.55 1.96
C SER A 121 9.54 -2.65 2.38
N ARG A 122 9.03 -3.81 2.79
CA ARG A 122 9.88 -4.84 3.43
C ARG A 122 10.97 -5.33 2.50
N THR A 123 10.62 -5.65 1.26
CA THR A 123 11.60 -6.02 0.23
C THR A 123 12.42 -4.82 -0.20
N GLY A 124 11.75 -3.69 -0.46
CA GLY A 124 12.30 -2.36 -0.68
C GLY A 124 13.53 -2.02 0.18
N SER A 125 13.41 -2.23 1.49
CA SER A 125 14.38 -1.82 2.51
C SER A 125 15.63 -2.69 2.66
N LEU A 126 15.68 -3.87 2.02
CA LEU A 126 16.80 -4.80 2.17
C LEU A 126 17.95 -4.45 1.22
N PRO A 127 19.22 -4.60 1.65
CA PRO A 127 20.36 -4.48 0.74
C PRO A 127 20.31 -5.46 -0.44
N LEU A 128 20.90 -5.09 -1.58
CA LEU A 128 20.99 -5.91 -2.78
C LEU A 128 21.55 -7.33 -2.51
N GLN A 129 22.49 -7.43 -1.58
CA GLN A 129 23.17 -8.67 -1.24
C GLN A 129 22.25 -9.67 -0.52
N THR A 130 21.20 -9.18 0.15
CA THR A 130 20.35 -10.00 1.02
C THR A 130 18.91 -10.10 0.53
N VAL A 131 18.43 -9.16 -0.29
CA VAL A 131 17.05 -9.16 -0.80
C VAL A 131 16.72 -10.42 -1.60
N GLY A 132 17.69 -10.96 -2.36
CA GLY A 132 17.53 -12.20 -3.11
C GLY A 132 17.46 -13.47 -2.25
N LEU A 133 17.80 -13.38 -0.96
CA LEU A 133 17.74 -14.51 -0.01
C LEU A 133 16.40 -14.57 0.73
N LEU A 134 15.53 -13.59 0.53
CA LEU A 134 14.26 -13.52 1.22
C LEU A 134 13.32 -14.62 0.72
N PRO A 135 12.56 -15.29 1.60
CA PRO A 135 11.53 -16.21 1.18
C PRO A 135 10.54 -15.56 0.20
N LEU A 136 10.17 -16.29 -0.85
CA LEU A 136 9.30 -15.79 -1.93
C LEU A 136 7.96 -15.24 -1.42
N HIS A 137 7.43 -15.78 -0.32
CA HIS A 137 6.18 -15.28 0.25
C HIS A 137 6.28 -13.86 0.79
N CYS A 138 7.45 -13.46 1.29
CA CYS A 138 7.65 -12.12 1.79
C CYS A 138 7.56 -11.09 0.66
N SER A 139 8.09 -11.41 -0.54
CA SER A 139 7.96 -10.53 -1.70
C SER A 139 6.51 -10.46 -2.21
N ARG A 140 5.82 -11.60 -2.28
CA ARG A 140 4.39 -11.65 -2.63
C ARG A 140 3.52 -10.82 -1.69
N PHE A 141 3.77 -10.92 -0.38
CA PHE A 141 3.06 -10.12 0.61
C PHE A 141 3.38 -8.62 0.45
N SER A 142 4.66 -8.25 0.33
CA SER A 142 5.11 -6.87 0.10
C SER A 142 4.43 -6.24 -1.13
N LEU A 143 4.40 -6.99 -2.25
CA LEU A 143 3.72 -6.58 -3.48
C LEU A 143 2.20 -6.46 -3.31
N SER A 144 1.60 -7.33 -2.51
CA SER A 144 0.16 -7.27 -2.23
C SER A 144 -0.19 -6.04 -1.39
N CYS A 145 0.65 -5.68 -0.42
CA CYS A 145 0.51 -4.43 0.33
C CYS A 145 0.61 -3.20 -0.58
N LEU A 146 1.59 -3.21 -1.49
CA LEU A 146 1.76 -2.14 -2.47
C LEU A 146 0.53 -1.99 -3.37
N ARG A 147 0.02 -3.10 -3.93
CA ARG A 147 -1.22 -3.10 -4.73
C ARG A 147 -2.44 -2.63 -3.93
N MET A 148 -2.51 -2.96 -2.64
CA MET A 148 -3.56 -2.45 -1.77
C MET A 148 -3.49 -0.93 -1.64
N MET A 149 -2.29 -0.34 -1.51
CA MET A 149 -2.14 1.13 -1.49
C MET A 149 -2.65 1.78 -2.79
N PHE A 150 -2.38 1.18 -3.96
CA PHE A 150 -2.96 1.63 -5.23
C PHE A 150 -4.49 1.51 -5.23
N SER A 151 -5.02 0.40 -4.72
CA SER A 151 -6.47 0.16 -4.58
C SER A 151 -7.16 1.21 -3.72
N LEU A 152 -6.52 1.67 -2.62
CA LEU A 152 -7.03 2.73 -1.75
C LEU A 152 -7.08 4.10 -2.43
N CYS A 153 -6.17 4.36 -3.36
CA CYS A 153 -6.12 5.62 -4.09
C CYS A 153 -7.08 5.64 -5.30
N SER A 154 -7.50 4.46 -5.77
CA SER A 154 -8.24 4.30 -7.02
C SER A 154 -9.70 4.75 -6.92
N CYS A 155 -10.12 5.58 -7.87
CA CYS A 155 -11.49 6.03 -8.05
C CYS A 155 -12.38 4.90 -8.60
N THR A 156 -12.95 4.08 -7.71
CA THR A 156 -13.78 2.92 -8.12
C THR A 156 -15.23 2.95 -7.63
N VAL A 157 -15.67 3.99 -6.91
CA VAL A 157 -16.90 3.90 -6.09
C VAL A 157 -18.09 4.72 -6.63
N LYS A 158 -19.26 4.06 -6.68
CA LYS A 158 -20.61 4.64 -6.84
C LYS A 158 -20.99 5.56 -5.65
N ALA A 159 -21.94 6.46 -5.88
CA ALA A 159 -22.20 7.68 -5.09
C ALA A 159 -22.46 7.57 -3.56
N SER A 160 -22.70 6.39 -2.98
CA SER A 160 -23.22 6.28 -1.59
C SER A 160 -22.18 6.19 -0.47
N SER A 161 -20.90 5.86 -0.73
CA SER A 161 -19.83 5.81 0.30
C SER A 161 -18.70 6.83 0.09
N ARG A 162 -18.95 7.85 -0.74
CA ARG A 162 -17.91 8.72 -1.32
C ARG A 162 -17.06 9.46 -0.30
N ALA A 163 -17.64 9.96 0.80
CA ALA A 163 -16.93 10.84 1.75
C ALA A 163 -15.81 10.12 2.53
N THR A 164 -16.06 8.90 3.01
CA THR A 164 -15.06 8.12 3.78
C THR A 164 -13.92 7.62 2.90
N VAL A 165 -14.26 7.14 1.70
CA VAL A 165 -13.29 6.67 0.68
C VAL A 165 -12.40 7.82 0.18
N LEU A 166 -12.93 9.04 0.15
CA LEU A 166 -12.20 10.23 -0.27
C LEU A 166 -11.08 10.60 0.69
N GLU A 167 -11.33 10.55 2.00
CA GLU A 167 -10.32 10.88 3.01
C GLU A 167 -9.18 9.86 3.05
N SER A 168 -9.48 8.55 2.93
CA SER A 168 -8.41 7.54 2.79
C SER A 168 -7.60 7.75 1.52
N SER A 169 -8.24 8.06 0.40
CA SER A 169 -7.54 8.33 -0.86
C SER A 169 -6.61 9.55 -0.75
N LYS A 170 -7.06 10.66 -0.15
CA LYS A 170 -6.23 11.87 0.09
C LYS A 170 -5.01 11.61 0.94
N VAL A 171 -5.16 10.89 2.05
CA VAL A 171 -4.03 10.53 2.92
C VAL A 171 -3.09 9.56 2.19
N SER A 172 -3.67 8.57 1.51
CA SER A 172 -2.90 7.48 0.88
C SER A 172 -2.10 7.92 -0.33
N ILE A 173 -2.62 8.83 -1.16
CA ILE A 173 -1.96 9.17 -2.42
C ILE A 173 -0.60 9.83 -2.21
N SER A 174 -0.45 10.66 -1.18
CA SER A 174 0.83 11.30 -0.84
C SER A 174 1.89 10.28 -0.40
N ILE A 175 1.48 9.30 0.42
CA ILE A 175 2.35 8.22 0.90
C ILE A 175 2.71 7.28 -0.26
N LEU A 176 1.73 6.94 -1.10
CA LEU A 176 1.93 6.09 -2.28
C LEU A 176 2.90 6.73 -3.28
N MET A 177 2.77 8.01 -3.60
CA MET A 177 3.69 8.67 -4.53
C MET A 177 5.12 8.70 -4.01
N LYS A 178 5.31 9.00 -2.71
CA LYS A 178 6.63 8.92 -2.08
C LYS A 178 7.21 7.50 -2.13
N ARG A 179 6.37 6.48 -1.89
CA ARG A 179 6.79 5.08 -2.00
C ARG A 179 7.20 4.71 -3.43
N CYS A 180 6.42 5.13 -4.42
CA CYS A 180 6.74 4.91 -5.83
C CYS A 180 8.08 5.56 -6.19
N GLU A 181 8.27 6.83 -5.82
CA GLU A 181 9.53 7.55 -6.04
C GLU A 181 10.72 6.81 -5.42
N VAL A 182 10.60 6.35 -4.17
CA VAL A 182 11.65 5.57 -3.48
C VAL A 182 11.96 4.27 -4.21
N ILE A 183 10.95 3.49 -4.61
CA ILE A 183 11.15 2.22 -5.33
C ILE A 183 11.87 2.45 -6.65
N LEU A 184 11.38 3.40 -7.44
CA LEU A 184 11.92 3.71 -8.77
C LEU A 184 13.35 4.27 -8.68
N SER A 185 13.62 5.15 -7.72
CA SER A 185 14.96 5.71 -7.50
C SER A 185 15.92 4.64 -6.99
N GLN A 186 15.47 3.77 -6.09
CA GLN A 186 16.29 2.66 -5.58
C GLN A 186 16.63 1.68 -6.70
N PHE A 187 15.66 1.34 -7.56
CA PHE A 187 15.91 0.47 -8.71
C PHE A 187 17.01 1.05 -9.62
N LEU A 188 16.95 2.34 -9.93
CA LEU A 188 17.96 3.00 -10.77
C LEU A 188 19.34 3.03 -10.09
N ALA A 189 19.39 3.35 -8.78
CA ALA A 189 20.63 3.31 -8.02
C ALA A 189 21.23 1.90 -7.99
N ASP A 190 20.41 0.89 -7.70
CA ASP A 190 20.80 -0.51 -7.68
C ASP A 190 21.32 -0.98 -9.06
N GLU A 191 20.66 -0.56 -10.14
CA GLU A 191 21.07 -0.84 -11.51
C GLU A 191 22.46 -0.25 -11.79
N ASN A 192 22.66 1.02 -11.47
CA ASN A 192 23.94 1.70 -11.67
C ASN A 192 25.07 1.05 -10.87
N ASP A 193 24.83 0.73 -9.59
CA ASP A 193 25.81 0.14 -8.68
C ASP A 193 26.26 -1.27 -9.14
N LEU A 194 25.34 -2.06 -9.69
CA LEU A 194 25.64 -3.42 -10.14
C LEU A 194 26.38 -3.48 -11.48
N GLY A 195 26.36 -2.41 -12.26
CA GLY A 195 26.85 -2.45 -13.64
C GLY A 195 26.14 -3.59 -14.41
N GLU A 196 26.83 -4.32 -15.28
CA GLU A 196 26.21 -5.34 -16.15
C GLU A 196 25.65 -6.57 -15.41
N ARG A 197 25.70 -6.62 -14.07
CA ARG A 197 25.16 -7.74 -13.31
C ARG A 197 23.63 -7.63 -13.22
N PRO A 198 22.91 -8.77 -13.31
CA PRO A 198 21.46 -8.75 -13.21
C PRO A 198 21.01 -8.30 -11.80
N LEU A 199 19.94 -7.52 -11.78
CA LEU A 199 19.25 -7.17 -10.54
C LEU A 199 18.54 -8.40 -9.94
N PRO A 200 18.41 -8.48 -8.61
CA PRO A 200 17.56 -9.48 -7.98
C PRO A 200 16.13 -9.40 -8.53
N THR A 201 15.52 -10.54 -8.86
CA THR A 201 14.16 -10.61 -9.44
C THR A 201 13.13 -9.81 -8.62
N VAL A 202 13.26 -9.80 -7.30
CA VAL A 202 12.38 -9.04 -6.40
C VAL A 202 12.39 -7.54 -6.72
N ARG A 203 13.54 -6.94 -7.06
CA ARG A 203 13.66 -5.52 -7.45
C ARG A 203 12.95 -5.24 -8.77
N ILE A 204 13.12 -6.15 -9.73
CA ILE A 204 12.51 -6.05 -11.05
C ILE A 204 10.98 -6.17 -10.92
N GLU A 205 10.50 -7.16 -10.18
CA GLU A 205 9.06 -7.37 -9.94
C GLU A 205 8.41 -6.20 -9.21
N GLU A 206 9.05 -5.65 -8.18
CA GLU A 206 8.60 -4.46 -7.45
C GLU A 206 8.45 -3.26 -8.38
N THR A 207 9.47 -3.01 -9.20
CA THR A 207 9.50 -1.90 -10.16
C THR A 207 8.44 -2.06 -11.25
N ILE A 208 8.33 -3.25 -11.84
CA ILE A 208 7.30 -3.56 -12.84
C ILE A 208 5.90 -3.39 -12.24
N CYS A 209 5.69 -3.84 -11.00
CA CYS A 209 4.42 -3.67 -10.29
C CYS A 209 4.06 -2.18 -10.17
N VAL A 210 4.99 -1.35 -9.67
CA VAL A 210 4.78 0.10 -9.55
C VAL A 210 4.41 0.73 -10.89
N LEU A 211 5.19 0.48 -11.94
CA LEU A 211 4.96 1.12 -13.24
C LEU A 211 3.63 0.70 -13.87
N GLN A 212 3.24 -0.58 -13.72
CA GLN A 212 1.95 -1.06 -14.20
C GLN A 212 0.77 -0.46 -13.43
N GLU A 213 0.86 -0.42 -12.10
CA GLU A 213 -0.20 0.13 -11.27
C GLU A 213 -0.33 1.65 -11.46
N LEU A 214 0.77 2.39 -11.62
CA LEU A 214 0.75 3.81 -11.97
C LEU A 214 0.02 4.08 -13.29
N ALA A 215 0.20 3.22 -14.29
CA ALA A 215 -0.45 3.35 -15.60
C ALA A 215 -1.97 3.08 -15.54
N ARG A 216 -2.41 2.24 -14.60
CA ARG A 216 -3.83 1.88 -14.40
C ARG A 216 -4.56 2.82 -13.44
N LEU A 217 -3.82 3.43 -12.50
CA LEU A 217 -4.41 4.23 -11.45
C LEU A 217 -5.13 5.45 -12.02
N ILE A 218 -6.36 5.65 -11.56
CA ILE A 218 -7.14 6.86 -11.76
C ILE A 218 -7.54 7.35 -10.37
N ILE A 219 -7.24 8.60 -10.04
CA ILE A 219 -7.53 9.21 -8.73
C ILE A 219 -8.67 10.22 -8.81
N ASP A 220 -9.29 10.49 -7.66
CA ASP A 220 -10.29 11.56 -7.55
C ASP A 220 -9.64 12.95 -7.65
N ILE A 221 -10.41 13.97 -8.01
CA ILE A 221 -9.93 15.36 -8.07
C ILE A 221 -9.41 15.84 -6.71
N ASP A 222 -10.05 15.44 -5.61
CA ASP A 222 -9.62 15.87 -4.28
C ASP A 222 -8.32 15.18 -3.84
N ALA A 223 -8.13 13.92 -4.23
CA ALA A 223 -6.86 13.22 -4.05
C ALA A 223 -5.76 13.84 -4.94
N ALA A 224 -6.09 14.23 -6.17
CA ALA A 224 -5.16 14.93 -7.05
C ALA A 224 -4.73 16.29 -6.47
N ASN A 225 -5.63 17.01 -5.81
CA ASN A 225 -5.32 18.27 -5.15
C ASN A 225 -4.35 18.13 -3.97
N ALA A 226 -4.32 16.96 -3.31
CA ALA A 226 -3.37 16.65 -2.24
C ALA A 226 -1.94 16.39 -2.76
N LEU A 227 -1.75 16.25 -4.08
CA LEU A 227 -0.43 16.02 -4.66
C LEU A 227 0.42 17.31 -4.73
N ASN A 228 1.70 17.13 -4.44
CA ASN A 228 2.74 18.14 -4.60
C ASN A 228 3.22 18.23 -6.06
N ILE A 229 2.31 18.60 -6.97
CA ILE A 229 2.65 18.81 -8.38
C ILE A 229 3.15 20.26 -8.57
N PRO A 230 4.26 20.47 -9.29
CA PRO A 230 4.76 21.80 -9.61
C PRO A 230 3.67 22.71 -10.23
N PRO A 231 3.58 24.00 -9.83
CA PRO A 231 2.50 24.90 -10.29
C PRO A 231 2.38 25.02 -11.81
N TYR A 232 3.50 24.96 -12.54
CA TYR A 232 3.50 25.03 -13.99
C TYR A 232 2.84 23.81 -14.65
N LEU A 233 3.00 22.60 -14.07
CA LEU A 233 2.30 21.40 -14.53
C LEU A 233 0.82 21.44 -14.16
N LYS A 234 0.48 21.97 -12.97
CA LYS A 234 -0.92 22.21 -12.60
C LYS A 234 -1.62 23.17 -13.57
N LYS A 235 -0.92 24.20 -14.04
CA LYS A 235 -1.42 25.12 -15.06
C LYS A 235 -1.56 24.45 -16.44
N ALA A 236 -0.58 23.62 -16.81
CA ALA A 236 -0.56 22.91 -18.10
C ALA A 236 -1.67 21.85 -18.22
N LEU A 237 -2.08 21.24 -17.10
CA LEU A 237 -3.24 20.36 -17.02
C LEU A 237 -4.57 21.04 -17.44
N GLY A 238 -4.58 22.37 -17.59
CA GLY A 238 -5.76 23.16 -17.94
C GLY A 238 -6.85 23.10 -16.88
N GLY A 239 -7.84 23.98 -16.92
CA GLY A 239 -9.02 23.88 -16.03
C GLY A 239 -9.95 22.70 -16.36
N ASN A 240 -9.44 21.63 -16.99
CA ASN A 240 -10.21 20.50 -17.48
C ASN A 240 -10.67 19.57 -16.35
N LYS A 241 -11.88 19.06 -16.50
CA LYS A 241 -12.76 18.57 -15.42
C LYS A 241 -12.39 17.20 -14.81
N SER A 242 -11.28 16.57 -15.20
CA SER A 242 -10.84 15.30 -14.57
C SER A 242 -9.32 15.11 -14.65
N HIS A 243 -8.61 15.52 -13.60
CA HIS A 243 -7.17 15.27 -13.43
C HIS A 243 -6.88 13.86 -12.89
N GLY A 244 -7.57 12.86 -13.45
CA GLY A 244 -7.59 11.50 -12.92
C GLY A 244 -6.22 10.83 -12.95
N ARG A 245 -5.27 11.33 -13.75
CA ARG A 245 -3.90 10.84 -13.80
C ARG A 245 -2.87 11.84 -13.32
N ALA A 246 -3.24 12.85 -12.53
CA ALA A 246 -2.28 13.86 -12.08
C ALA A 246 -1.07 13.27 -11.32
N HIS A 247 -1.23 12.10 -10.70
CA HIS A 247 -0.16 11.40 -9.98
C HIS A 247 1.07 11.09 -10.83
N ILE A 248 0.93 10.72 -12.11
CA ILE A 248 2.10 10.40 -12.95
C ILE A 248 2.96 11.64 -13.23
N LEU A 249 2.39 12.84 -13.16
CA LEU A 249 3.17 14.08 -13.30
C LEU A 249 4.10 14.35 -12.11
N SER A 250 3.74 13.89 -10.90
CA SER A 250 4.63 14.01 -9.73
C SER A 250 5.89 13.14 -9.82
N LEU A 251 5.88 12.12 -10.69
CA LEU A 251 6.99 11.18 -10.89
C LEU A 251 7.73 11.40 -12.22
N LEU A 252 7.39 12.45 -12.98
CA LEU A 252 8.00 12.75 -14.27
C LEU A 252 9.54 12.81 -14.25
N PRO A 253 10.20 13.44 -13.26
CA PRO A 253 11.66 13.43 -13.18
C PRO A 253 12.23 12.02 -13.12
N THR A 254 11.67 11.17 -12.25
CA THR A 254 12.10 9.78 -12.09
C THR A 254 11.90 8.95 -13.36
N PHE A 255 10.77 9.14 -14.07
CA PHE A 255 10.55 8.47 -15.35
C PHE A 255 11.56 8.88 -16.42
N SER A 256 11.96 10.15 -16.42
CA SER A 256 12.93 10.68 -17.38
C SER A 256 14.31 10.05 -17.20
N GLU A 257 14.69 9.69 -15.97
CA GLU A 257 15.92 8.97 -15.69
C GLU A 257 15.81 7.48 -16.03
N LEU A 258 14.64 6.86 -15.85
CA LEU A 258 14.43 5.44 -16.14
C LEU A 258 14.36 5.09 -17.64
N VAL A 259 14.29 6.07 -18.54
CA VAL A 259 14.26 5.80 -19.99
C VAL A 259 15.49 5.06 -20.49
N VAL A 260 16.63 5.20 -19.79
CA VAL A 260 17.90 4.55 -20.12
C VAL A 260 18.13 3.24 -19.35
N SER A 261 17.15 2.77 -18.57
CA SER A 261 17.29 1.52 -17.83
C SER A 261 17.68 0.37 -18.76
N ARG A 262 18.49 -0.59 -18.31
CA ARG A 262 18.86 -1.77 -19.11
C ARG A 262 17.76 -2.82 -19.13
N GLU A 263 16.87 -2.83 -18.13
CA GLU A 263 15.72 -3.72 -18.11
C GLU A 263 14.68 -3.30 -19.17
N ALA A 264 14.53 -4.13 -20.21
CA ALA A 264 13.68 -3.82 -21.36
C ALA A 264 12.21 -3.61 -20.95
N ARG A 265 11.72 -4.42 -20.01
CA ARG A 265 10.34 -4.32 -19.55
C ARG A 265 10.07 -3.02 -18.79
N VAL A 266 11.06 -2.53 -18.05
CA VAL A 266 10.99 -1.23 -17.35
C VAL A 266 10.91 -0.11 -18.38
N ARG A 267 11.79 -0.10 -19.39
CA ARG A 267 11.75 0.90 -20.47
C ARG A 267 10.40 0.94 -21.18
N GLU A 268 9.83 -0.22 -21.52
CA GLU A 268 8.51 -0.31 -22.16
C GLU A 268 7.42 0.37 -21.33
N LEU A 269 7.38 0.09 -20.03
CA LEU A 269 6.36 0.64 -19.13
C LEU A 269 6.58 2.14 -18.88
N VAL A 270 7.83 2.59 -18.79
CA VAL A 270 8.16 4.02 -18.71
C VAL A 270 7.67 4.75 -19.97
N GLN A 271 7.88 4.19 -21.16
CA GLN A 271 7.34 4.77 -22.40
C GLN A 271 5.81 4.86 -22.38
N VAL A 272 5.12 3.85 -21.85
CA VAL A 272 3.65 3.92 -21.66
C VAL A 272 3.28 5.11 -20.75
N LEU A 273 3.94 5.26 -19.60
CA LEU A 273 3.67 6.36 -18.67
C LEU A 273 3.95 7.73 -19.29
N LEU A 274 5.04 7.89 -20.05
CA LEU A 274 5.36 9.13 -20.75
C LEU A 274 4.32 9.49 -21.83
N ARG A 275 3.77 8.49 -22.54
CA ARG A 275 2.64 8.71 -23.46
C ARG A 275 1.38 9.14 -22.72
N LEU A 276 1.10 8.56 -21.56
CA LEU A 276 -0.02 9.00 -20.71
C LEU A 276 0.17 10.45 -20.24
N ILE A 277 1.39 10.82 -19.83
CA ILE A 277 1.73 12.21 -19.48
C ILE A 277 1.47 13.15 -20.66
N SER A 278 1.93 12.78 -21.86
CA SER A 278 1.72 13.59 -23.07
C SER A 278 0.22 13.79 -23.34
N THR A 279 -0.57 12.73 -23.19
CA THR A 279 -2.03 12.77 -23.34
C THR A 279 -2.69 13.71 -22.32
N GLU A 280 -2.28 13.65 -21.04
CA GLU A 280 -2.81 14.52 -19.97
C GLU A 280 -2.43 15.99 -20.18
N LEU A 281 -1.29 16.26 -20.83
CA LEU A 281 -0.81 17.60 -21.14
C LEU A 281 -1.30 18.12 -22.50
N GLY A 282 -2.01 17.29 -23.29
CA GLY A 282 -2.50 17.65 -24.63
C GLY A 282 -1.39 17.82 -25.67
N LEU A 283 -0.29 17.07 -25.54
CA LEU A 283 0.88 17.06 -26.44
C LEU A 283 0.84 15.90 -27.44
#